data_AF-A0ABC8QU86-F1
#
_entry.id   AF-A0ABC8QU86-F1
#
_cell.length_a   1.000
_cell.length_b   1.000
_cell.length_c   1.000
_cell.angle_alpha   90.00
_cell.angle_beta   90.00
_cell.angle_gamma   90.00
#
_symmetry.space_group_name_H-M   'P 1'
#
loop_
_entity.id
_entity.type
_entity.pdbx_description
1 polymer ?
#
loop_
_entity_poly.entity_id
_entity_poly.type
_entity_poly.pdbx_seq_one_letter_code
_entity_poly.pdbx_strand_id
1 'polypeptide(L)' 'MGRVLKPGGLAIMSFSNRCFWTKAISIWTSTGDADHVMIVGSYFHYAGGFEPPQAVDISPNPGRSDPMYIVYSRKLATV' A
#
# COMPACT_ATOMS: atom_id res chain seq x y z
N MET A 1 -1.59 -7.00 -9.58
CA MET A 1 -1.80 -8.20 -8.74
C MET A 1 -3.03 -9.02 -9.15
N GLY A 2 -4.14 -8.41 -9.60
CA GLY A 2 -5.40 -9.11 -9.89
C GLY A 2 -5.32 -10.28 -10.89
N ARG A 3 -4.40 -10.25 -11.86
CA ARG A 3 -4.18 -11.36 -12.82
C ARG A 3 -3.55 -12.61 -12.19
N VAL A 4 -2.76 -12.46 -11.13
CA VAL A 4 -1.91 -13.54 -10.58
C VAL A 4 -2.51 -14.13 -9.29
N LEU A 5 -3.14 -13.30 -8.46
CA LEU A 5 -3.77 -13.77 -7.23
C LEU A 5 -4.95 -14.69 -7.54
N LYS A 6 -5.03 -15.81 -6.79
CA LYS A 6 -6.25 -16.63 -6.73
C LYS A 6 -7.42 -15.79 -6.19
N PRO A 7 -8.67 -16.08 -6.56
CA PRO A 7 -9.84 -15.48 -5.91
C PRO A 7 -9.76 -15.60 -4.38
N GLY A 8 -10.08 -14.53 -3.64
CA GLY A 8 -9.93 -14.45 -2.18
C GLY A 8 -8.49 -14.28 -1.68
N GLY A 9 -7.49 -14.29 -2.57
CA GLY A 9 -6.08 -14.15 -2.24
C GLY A 9 -5.75 -12.77 -1.66
N LEU A 10 -4.82 -12.75 -0.69
CA LEU A 10 -4.40 -11.53 0.00
C LEU A 10 -3.26 -10.84 -0.76
N ALA A 11 -3.45 -9.57 -1.08
CA ALA A 11 -2.42 -8.67 -1.61
C ALA A 11 -1.89 -7.81 -0.47
N ILE A 12 -0.57 -7.72 -0.33
CA ILE A 12 0.10 -6.95 0.72
C ILE A 12 1.17 -6.08 0.07
N MET A 13 1.12 -4.77 0.34
CA MET A 13 2.15 -3.82 -0.05
C MET A 13 2.76 -3.22 1.21
N SER A 14 4.02 -3.55 1.49
CA SER A 14 4.78 -2.96 2.58
C SER A 14 5.74 -1.89 2.05
N PHE A 15 5.86 -0.78 2.77
CA PHE A 15 6.74 0.31 2.39
C PHE A 15 7.14 1.17 3.59
N SER A 16 8.22 1.93 3.40
CA SER A 16 8.75 2.95 4.30
C SER A 16 8.93 4.25 3.52
N ASN A 17 9.37 5.31 4.19
CA ASN A 17 9.77 6.56 3.54
C ASN A 17 11.17 6.48 2.89
N ARG A 18 11.95 5.41 3.16
CA ARG A 18 13.23 5.17 2.50
C ARG A 18 13.03 4.73 1.06
N CYS A 19 13.38 5.59 0.11
CA CYS A 19 13.29 5.31 -1.33
C CYS A 19 14.49 5.86 -2.10
N PHE A 20 14.64 5.41 -3.35
CA PHE A 20 15.54 6.06 -4.29
C PHE A 20 14.82 7.27 -4.89
N TRP A 21 15.18 8.48 -4.44
CA TRP A 21 14.50 9.72 -4.82
C TRP A 21 14.37 9.95 -6.34
N THR A 22 15.36 9.51 -7.13
CA THR A 22 15.33 9.64 -8.60
C THR A 22 14.47 8.57 -9.30
N LYS A 23 13.94 7.60 -8.55
CA LYS A 23 13.10 6.50 -9.05
C LYS A 23 11.68 6.56 -8.50
N ALA A 24 11.49 7.16 -7.33
CA ALA A 24 10.17 7.40 -6.79
C ALA A 24 9.39 8.37 -7.68
N ILE A 25 8.09 8.12 -7.84
CA ILE A 25 7.21 9.04 -8.57
C ILE A 25 7.11 10.37 -7.81
N SER A 26 6.96 11.47 -8.55
CA SER A 26 6.97 12.83 -7.98
C SER A 26 6.03 12.98 -6.77
N ILE A 27 4.81 12.45 -6.87
CA ILE A 27 3.82 12.54 -5.78
C ILE A 27 4.33 11.91 -4.48
N TRP A 28 5.06 10.79 -4.56
CA TRP A 28 5.63 10.13 -3.39
C TRP A 28 6.65 11.02 -2.69
N THR A 29 7.50 11.69 -3.46
CA THR A 29 8.55 12.57 -2.92
C THR A 29 8.02 13.91 -2.41
N SER A 30 6.77 14.29 -2.76
CA SER A 30 6.16 15.56 -2.39
C SER A 30 5.11 15.45 -1.27
N THR A 31 4.83 14.25 -0.76
CA THR A 31 3.78 14.01 0.25
C THR A 31 4.32 13.27 1.47
N GLY A 32 3.54 13.24 2.57
CA GLY A 32 3.92 12.57 3.81
C GLY A 32 3.48 11.11 3.89
N ASP A 33 3.82 10.47 5.00
CA ASP A 33 3.55 9.05 5.26
C ASP A 33 2.06 8.67 5.18
N ALA A 34 1.18 9.49 5.75
CA ALA A 34 -0.27 9.27 5.68
C ALA A 34 -0.79 9.36 4.23
N ASP A 35 -0.24 10.28 3.43
CA ASP A 35 -0.57 10.40 2.02
C ASP A 35 -0.08 9.18 1.24
N HIS A 36 1.10 8.63 1.57
CA HIS A 36 1.60 7.40 0.95
C HIS A 36 0.66 6.22 1.17
N VAL A 37 0.10 6.08 2.38
CA VAL A 37 -0.95 5.08 2.66
C VAL A 37 -2.16 5.29 1.75
N MET A 38 -2.61 6.54 1.57
CA MET A 38 -3.74 6.86 0.69
C MET A 38 -3.42 6.62 -0.78
N ILE A 39 -2.20 6.92 -1.24
CA ILE A 39 -1.72 6.65 -2.60
C ILE A 39 -1.76 5.14 -2.88
N VAL A 40 -1.20 4.32 -1.98
CA VAL A 40 -1.19 2.86 -2.15
C VAL A 40 -2.60 2.28 -2.06
N GLY A 41 -3.44 2.77 -1.13
CA GLY A 41 -4.85 2.40 -1.06
C GLY A 41 -5.61 2.74 -2.35
N SER A 42 -5.31 3.88 -2.96
CA SER A 42 -5.90 4.30 -4.24
C SER A 42 -5.54 3.34 -5.37
N TYR A 43 -4.37 2.71 -5.34
CA TYR A 43 -4.04 1.67 -6.33
C TYR A 43 -5.00 0.49 -6.25
N PHE A 44 -5.40 0.04 -5.06
CA PHE A 44 -6.42 -1.01 -4.93
C PHE A 44 -7.79 -0.55 -5.42
N HIS A 45 -8.21 0.66 -5.02
CA HIS A 45 -9.49 1.25 -5.41
C HIS A 45 -9.64 1.35 -6.93
N TYR A 46 -8.67 2.00 -7.60
CA TYR A 46 -8.73 2.25 -9.04
C TYR A 46 -8.36 1.05 -9.89
N ALA A 47 -7.57 0.09 -9.39
CA ALA A 47 -7.33 -1.16 -10.11
C ALA A 47 -8.60 -2.02 -10.23
N GLY A 48 -9.52 -1.91 -9.26
CA GLY A 48 -10.73 -2.72 -9.18
C GLY A 48 -10.45 -4.21 -8.91
N GLY A 49 -11.51 -4.98 -8.62
CA GLY A 49 -11.38 -6.42 -8.35
C GLY A 49 -10.79 -6.76 -6.97
N PHE A 50 -10.75 -5.80 -6.07
CA PHE A 50 -10.30 -5.92 -4.69
C PHE A 50 -11.37 -5.39 -3.72
N GLU A 51 -11.37 -5.90 -2.50
CA GLU A 51 -12.14 -5.34 -1.38
C GLU A 51 -11.61 -3.95 -0.99
N PRO A 52 -12.37 -3.14 -0.23
CA PRO A 52 -11.85 -1.89 0.31
C PRO A 52 -10.51 -2.09 1.03
N PRO A 53 -9.44 -1.37 0.65
CA PRO A 53 -8.13 -1.59 1.23
C PRO A 53 -8.09 -1.17 2.70
N GLN A 54 -7.28 -1.88 3.47
CA GLN A 54 -6.99 -1.60 4.86
C GLN A 54 -5.52 -1.24 5.01
N ALA A 55 -5.21 -0.44 6.04
CA ALA A 55 -3.86 -0.01 6.33
C ALA A 55 -3.52 -0.25 7.80
N VAL A 56 -2.26 -0.58 8.06
CA VAL A 56 -1.70 -0.72 9.41
C VAL A 56 -0.30 -0.12 9.46
N ASP A 57 -0.04 0.65 10.50
CA ASP A 57 1.29 1.10 10.88
C ASP A 57 1.97 0.01 11.72
N ILE A 58 3.07 -0.54 11.22
CA ILE A 58 3.88 -1.55 11.89
C ILE A 58 5.28 -1.03 12.24
N SER A 59 5.43 0.30 12.34
CA SER A 59 6.69 0.94 12.72
C SER A 59 7.12 0.45 14.10
N PRO A 60 8.38 0.03 14.29
CA PRO A 60 8.84 -0.53 15.56
C PRO A 60 8.84 0.50 16.69
N ASN A 61 9.11 1.77 16.38
CA ASN A 61 8.97 2.90 17.31
C ASN A 61 8.44 4.14 16.55
N PRO A 62 7.11 4.30 16.40
CA PRO A 62 6.51 5.40 15.65
C PRO A 62 7.07 6.78 16.08
N GLY A 63 7.51 7.58 15.11
CA GLY A 63 8.12 8.89 15.34
C GLY A 63 9.58 8.88 15.83
N ARG A 64 10.18 7.70 16.05
CA ARG A 64 11.58 7.54 16.49
C ARG A 64 12.42 6.63 15.58
N SER A 65 11.79 5.68 14.91
CA SER A 65 12.38 4.88 13.85
C SER A 65 11.82 5.30 12.49
N ASP A 66 12.44 4.82 11.42
CA ASP A 66 11.80 4.90 10.11
C ASP A 66 10.41 4.25 10.15
N PRO A 67 9.44 4.82 9.45
CA PRO A 67 8.11 4.28 9.41
C PRO A 67 8.07 2.98 8.60
N MET A 68 7.11 2.12 8.91
CA MET A 68 6.82 0.92 8.14
C MET A 68 5.32 0.71 8.09
N TYR A 69 4.74 0.81 6.90
CA TYR A 69 3.30 0.65 6.68
C TYR A 69 3.03 -0.60 5.87
N ILE A 70 1.86 -1.18 6.12
CA ILE A 70 1.26 -2.17 5.24
C ILE A 70 -0.08 -1.65 4.77
N VAL A 71 -0.29 -1.65 3.45
CA VAL A 71 -1.62 -1.54 2.85
C VAL A 71 -1.95 -2.86 2.18
N TYR A 72 -3.12 -3.40 2.48
CA TYR A 72 -3.53 -4.70 2.00
C TYR A 72 -5.01 -4.73 1.60
N SER A 73 -5.33 -5.68 0.73
CA SER A 73 -6.72 -5.98 0.34
C SER A 73 -6.81 -7.42 -0.18
N ARG A 74 -7.99 -8.00 -0.16
CA ARG A 74 -8.25 -9.30 -0.79
C ARG A 74 -8.80 -9.11 -2.20
N LYS A 75 -8.33 -9.96 -3.12
CA LYS A 75 -8.96 -10.08 -4.43
C LYS A 75 -10.38 -10.60 -4.23
N LEU A 76 -11.37 -9.95 -4.86
CA LEU A 76 -12.76 -10.39 -4.80
C LEU A 76 -12.86 -11.87 -5.21
N ALA A 77 -13.64 -12.64 -4.46
CA ALA A 77 -13.96 -14.00 -4.84
C ALA A 77 -14.77 -13.97 -6.15
N THR A 78 -14.41 -14.82 -7.10
CA THR A 78 -15.30 -15.12 -8.23
C THR A 78 -16.40 -16.00 -7.65
N VAL A 79 -17.65 -15.52 -7.74
CA VAL A 79 -18.83 -16.35 -7.47
C VAL A 79 -18.90 -17.46 -8.50
#